data_AF-A0A7P0TAQ4-F1
#
_entry.id   AF-A0A7P0TAQ4-F1
#
_cell.length_a   1.000
_cell.length_b   1.000
_cell.length_c   1.000
_cell.angle_alpha   90.00
_cell.angle_beta   90.00
_cell.angle_gamma   90.00
#
_symmetry.space_group_name_H-M   'P 1'
#
loop_
_entity.id
_entity.type
_entity.pdbx_description
1 polymer ?
#
loop_
_entity_poly.entity_id
_entity_poly.type
_entity_poly.pdbx_seq_one_letter_code
_entity_poly.pdbx_strand_id
1 'polypeptide(L)'
;MLAFAARTVVKPLGFLKPFSLMKASSRFKAHQDALPRLPVPPLQQSLDHYLKALQPIVSEEEWAHTKQLVDEFQASGGVGERLQKGLERRARKTENWLSEWWLKTAYLQYRQPVVIYSSPGVMLPKQDFVDLQGQLRFAAKLIEGVLDFKVMIDNETLPVEYLGGKPLCMNQYYQILSSCRVPGPKQDTVSNFSKTKKPPTHITVVHNYQTR
;
A
#
# COMPACT_ATOMS: atom_id res chain seq x y z
N MET A 1 13.76 29.68 47.61
CA MET A 1 13.62 29.36 46.17
C MET A 1 12.15 29.08 45.89
N LEU A 2 11.46 30.07 45.35
CA LEU A 2 10.01 30.05 45.10
C LEU A 2 9.74 29.29 43.79
N ALA A 3 8.99 28.18 43.89
CA ALA A 3 8.51 27.43 42.74
C ALA A 3 7.32 28.16 42.09
N PHE A 4 7.52 28.64 40.86
CA PHE A 4 6.44 29.16 40.02
C PHE A 4 5.68 27.99 39.39
N ALA A 5 4.44 27.79 39.82
CA ALA A 5 3.49 26.89 39.18
C ALA A 5 2.87 27.60 37.96
N ALA A 6 3.29 27.23 36.74
CA ALA A 6 2.60 27.64 35.52
C ALA A 6 1.46 26.65 35.22
N ARG A 7 0.22 27.07 35.45
CA ARG A 7 -0.99 26.35 34.99
C ARG A 7 -1.11 26.52 33.48
N THR A 8 -0.86 25.46 32.70
CA THR A 8 -1.21 25.42 31.28
C THR A 8 -2.70 25.07 31.13
N VAL A 9 -3.48 26.05 30.67
CA VAL A 9 -4.89 25.88 30.30
C VAL A 9 -4.95 25.14 28.96
N VAL A 10 -5.45 23.91 28.96
CA VAL A 10 -5.75 23.15 27.74
C VAL A 10 -7.07 23.67 27.17
N LYS A 11 -7.04 24.22 25.96
CA LYS A 11 -8.25 24.59 25.21
C LYS A 11 -8.98 23.31 24.77
N PRO A 12 -10.31 23.20 24.96
CA PRO A 12 -11.06 22.05 24.49
C PRO A 12 -11.10 22.05 22.96
N LEU A 13 -10.77 20.91 22.33
CA LEU A 13 -10.97 20.69 20.90
C LEU A 13 -12.47 20.85 20.60
N GLY A 14 -12.80 21.87 19.81
CA GLY A 14 -14.18 22.14 19.41
C GLY A 14 -14.77 20.97 18.62
N PHE A 15 -16.06 20.73 18.86
CA PHE A 15 -16.88 19.76 18.14
C PHE A 15 -16.71 19.90 16.62
N LEU A 16 -16.35 18.80 15.96
CA LEU A 16 -16.30 18.72 14.50
C LEU A 16 -17.71 19.00 13.93
N LYS A 17 -17.79 19.97 13.01
CA LYS A 17 -19.04 20.30 12.31
C LYS A 17 -19.57 19.08 11.55
N PRO A 18 -20.88 18.83 11.54
CA PRO A 18 -21.46 17.76 10.75
C PRO A 18 -21.29 18.07 9.26
N PHE A 19 -20.48 17.27 8.57
CA PHE A 19 -20.36 17.33 7.12
C PHE A 19 -21.61 16.72 6.47
N SER A 20 -22.16 17.42 5.49
CA SER A 20 -23.33 17.00 4.71
C SER A 20 -23.11 15.62 4.08
N LEU A 21 -24.01 14.68 4.40
CA LEU A 21 -24.12 13.35 3.80
C LEU A 21 -24.68 13.44 2.36
N MET A 22 -23.95 14.08 1.44
CA MET A 22 -24.16 13.85 0.01
C MET A 22 -23.24 12.70 -0.43
N LYS A 23 -23.85 11.69 -1.04
CA LYS A 23 -23.25 10.42 -1.50
C LYS A 23 -21.86 10.65 -2.13
N ALA A 24 -20.81 10.28 -1.39
CA ALA A 24 -19.42 10.62 -1.68
C ALA A 24 -18.78 9.81 -2.83
N SER A 25 -19.49 8.82 -3.40
CA SER A 25 -18.87 7.89 -4.35
C SER A 25 -18.39 8.51 -5.66
N SER A 26 -18.89 9.70 -6.01
CA SER A 26 -18.43 10.44 -7.19
C SER A 26 -17.06 11.10 -6.97
N ARG A 27 -16.72 11.47 -5.72
CA ARG A 27 -15.48 12.18 -5.40
C ARG A 27 -14.26 11.28 -5.44
N PHE A 28 -14.36 10.06 -4.89
CA PHE A 28 -13.28 9.09 -4.96
C PHE A 28 -12.96 8.72 -6.40
N LYS A 29 -13.99 8.38 -7.20
CA LYS A 29 -13.80 8.05 -8.61
C LYS A 29 -13.17 9.20 -9.39
N ALA A 30 -13.71 10.42 -9.25
CA ALA A 30 -13.15 11.60 -9.93
C ALA A 30 -11.69 11.86 -9.53
N HIS A 31 -11.34 11.65 -8.25
CA HIS A 31 -9.96 11.74 -7.78
C HIS A 31 -9.06 10.70 -8.44
N GLN A 32 -9.45 9.43 -8.46
CA GLN A 32 -8.65 8.36 -9.08
C GLN A 32 -8.49 8.58 -10.60
N ASP A 33 -9.56 8.99 -11.28
CA ASP A 33 -9.55 9.24 -12.73
C ASP A 33 -8.64 10.44 -13.10
N ALA A 34 -8.43 11.39 -12.19
CA ALA A 34 -7.54 12.53 -12.39
C ALA A 34 -6.05 12.22 -12.21
N LEU A 35 -5.70 11.05 -11.67
CA LEU A 35 -4.31 10.67 -11.45
C LEU A 35 -3.62 10.30 -12.78
N PRO A 36 -2.34 10.66 -12.95
CA PRO A 36 -1.58 10.19 -14.11
C PRO A 36 -1.40 8.67 -14.04
N ARG A 37 -1.51 8.01 -15.19
CA ARG A 37 -1.18 6.59 -15.31
C ARG A 37 0.33 6.38 -15.12
N LEU A 38 0.71 5.19 -14.65
CA LEU A 38 2.12 4.82 -14.52
C LEU A 38 2.80 4.86 -15.90
N PRO A 39 3.85 5.69 -16.09
CA PRO A 39 4.54 5.78 -17.38
C PRO A 39 5.33 4.50 -17.67
N VAL A 40 5.67 4.32 -18.95
CA VAL A 40 6.71 3.38 -19.39
C VAL A 40 7.92 4.24 -19.74
N PRO A 41 9.05 4.13 -19.01
CA PRO A 41 10.22 4.94 -19.31
C PRO A 41 10.82 4.56 -20.67
N PRO A 42 11.57 5.47 -21.33
CA PRO A 42 12.39 5.13 -22.48
C PRO A 42 13.33 3.96 -22.17
N LEU A 43 13.47 3.06 -23.14
CA LEU A 43 14.32 1.86 -23.02
C LEU A 43 15.77 2.24 -22.70
N GLN A 44 16.36 3.12 -23.51
CA GLN A 44 17.73 3.58 -23.35
C GLN A 44 17.98 4.21 -21.97
N GLN A 45 17.06 5.08 -21.51
CA GLN A 45 17.18 5.71 -20.19
C GLN A 45 17.26 4.67 -19.06
N SER A 46 16.44 3.62 -19.14
CA SER A 46 16.41 2.56 -18.12
C SER A 46 17.69 1.73 -18.15
N LEU A 47 18.21 1.42 -19.34
CA LEU A 47 19.44 0.66 -19.54
C LEU A 47 20.70 1.44 -19.10
N ASP A 48 20.75 2.74 -19.35
CA ASP A 48 21.84 3.61 -18.90
C ASP A 48 21.89 3.68 -17.37
N HIS A 49 20.73 3.80 -16.71
CA HIS A 49 20.65 3.78 -15.26
C HIS A 49 20.99 2.40 -14.68
N TYR A 50 20.58 1.32 -15.35
CA TYR A 50 20.92 -0.05 -14.97
C TYR A 50 22.45 -0.27 -14.96
N LEU A 51 23.15 0.11 -16.04
CA LEU A 51 24.60 -0.03 -16.12
C LEU A 51 25.34 0.80 -15.06
N LYS A 52 24.89 2.03 -14.80
CA LYS A 52 25.44 2.88 -13.72
C LYS A 52 25.23 2.28 -12.34
N ALA A 53 24.07 1.66 -12.10
CA ALA A 53 23.75 1.03 -10.83
C ALA A 53 24.52 -0.28 -10.61
N LEU A 54 24.85 -1.01 -11.68
CA LEU A 54 25.66 -2.22 -11.61
C LEU A 54 27.14 -1.94 -11.37
N GLN A 55 27.69 -0.88 -11.97
CA GLN A 55 29.12 -0.57 -11.92
C GLN A 55 29.79 -0.72 -10.53
N PRO A 56 29.19 -0.28 -9.40
CA PRO A 56 29.82 -0.42 -8.08
C PRO A 56 29.67 -1.80 -7.43
N ILE A 57 28.94 -2.76 -8.02
CA ILE A 57 28.58 -4.05 -7.39
C ILE A 57 28.96 -5.29 -8.21
N VAL A 58 29.59 -5.12 -9.38
CA VAL A 58 30.07 -6.21 -10.24
C VAL A 58 31.54 -6.00 -10.62
N SER A 59 32.22 -7.04 -11.11
CA SER A 59 33.58 -6.89 -11.63
C SER A 59 33.61 -6.10 -12.94
N GLU A 60 34.80 -5.59 -13.33
CA GLU A 60 34.96 -4.88 -14.61
C GLU A 60 34.65 -5.78 -15.81
N GLU A 61 35.03 -7.06 -15.76
CA GLU A 61 34.76 -8.05 -16.81
C GLU A 61 33.25 -8.33 -16.94
N GLU A 62 32.56 -8.51 -15.80
CA GLU A 62 31.10 -8.71 -15.77
C GLU A 62 30.36 -7.49 -16.29
N TRP A 63 30.82 -6.28 -15.93
CA TRP A 63 30.25 -5.04 -16.42
C TRP A 63 30.44 -4.88 -17.92
N ALA A 64 31.65 -5.13 -18.44
CA ALA A 64 31.95 -5.05 -19.87
C ALA A 64 31.11 -6.04 -20.69
N HIS A 65 30.96 -7.28 -20.20
CA HIS A 65 30.06 -8.26 -20.79
C HIS A 65 28.60 -7.81 -20.75
N THR A 66 28.13 -7.28 -19.62
CA THR A 66 26.76 -6.75 -19.47
C THR A 66 26.50 -5.58 -20.42
N LYS A 67 27.49 -4.71 -20.63
CA LYS A 67 27.40 -3.60 -21.58
C LYS A 67 27.16 -4.09 -23.00
N GLN A 68 27.86 -5.13 -23.43
CA GLN A 68 27.64 -5.75 -24.76
C GLN A 68 26.22 -6.29 -24.89
N LEU A 69 25.72 -7.02 -23.88
CA LEU A 69 24.35 -7.53 -23.86
C LEU A 69 23.30 -6.41 -23.93
N VAL A 70 23.54 -5.30 -23.22
CA VAL A 70 22.66 -4.13 -23.24
C VAL A 70 22.61 -3.50 -24.64
N ASP A 71 23.76 -3.39 -25.32
CA ASP A 71 23.83 -2.83 -26.67
C ASP A 71 23.11 -3.70 -27.70
N GLU A 72 23.27 -5.02 -27.63
CA GLU A 72 22.52 -5.97 -28.46
C GLU A 72 21.01 -5.92 -28.17
N PHE A 73 20.63 -5.82 -26.89
CA PHE A 73 19.23 -5.79 -26.48
C PHE A 73 18.50 -4.55 -27.00
N GLN A 74 19.16 -3.40 -27.00
CA GLN A 74 18.58 -2.12 -27.45
C GLN A 74 18.80 -1.81 -28.94
N ALA A 75 19.50 -2.68 -29.68
CA ALA A 75 19.74 -2.50 -31.10
C ALA A 75 18.43 -2.30 -31.87
N SER A 76 18.48 -1.52 -32.95
CA SER A 76 17.33 -1.26 -33.81
C SER A 76 16.75 -2.56 -34.36
N GLY A 77 15.44 -2.79 -34.18
CA GLY A 77 14.78 -4.06 -34.54
C GLY A 77 15.07 -5.21 -33.58
N GLY A 78 15.82 -4.98 -32.50
CA GLY A 78 16.20 -5.95 -31.49
C GLY A 78 15.06 -6.33 -30.53
N VAL A 79 15.38 -7.24 -29.61
CA VAL A 79 14.42 -7.79 -28.64
C VAL A 79 13.86 -6.70 -27.72
N GLY A 80 14.71 -5.80 -27.23
CA GLY A 80 14.31 -4.74 -26.31
C GLY A 80 13.28 -3.79 -26.92
N GLU A 81 13.43 -3.40 -28.18
CA GLU A 81 12.47 -2.53 -28.88
C GLU A 81 11.09 -3.21 -29.00
N ARG A 82 11.06 -4.51 -29.31
CA ARG A 82 9.82 -5.29 -29.37
C ARG A 82 9.13 -5.38 -28.01
N LEU A 83 9.89 -5.62 -26.94
CA LEU A 83 9.36 -5.68 -25.58
C LEU A 83 8.84 -4.32 -25.10
N GLN A 84 9.58 -3.23 -25.36
CA GLN A 84 9.18 -1.86 -25.06
C GLN A 84 7.84 -1.50 -25.71
N LYS A 85 7.69 -1.76 -27.02
CA LYS A 85 6.40 -1.57 -27.73
C LYS A 85 5.27 -2.41 -27.13
N GLY A 86 5.60 -3.59 -26.57
CA GLY A 86 4.67 -4.43 -25.82
C GLY A 86 4.19 -3.76 -24.53
N LEU A 87 5.11 -3.24 -23.72
CA LEU A 87 4.82 -2.52 -22.47
C LEU A 87 3.98 -1.27 -22.73
N GLU A 88 4.33 -0.46 -23.72
CA GLU A 88 3.57 0.72 -24.11
C GLU A 88 2.14 0.38 -24.54
N ARG A 89 1.97 -0.71 -25.30
CA ARG A 89 0.65 -1.21 -25.69
C ARG A 89 -0.15 -1.69 -24.47
N ARG A 90 0.50 -2.33 -23.50
CA ARG A 90 -0.14 -2.73 -22.24
C ARG A 90 -0.57 -1.51 -21.44
N ALA A 91 0.27 -0.48 -21.32
CA ALA A 91 -0.06 0.78 -20.64
C ALA A 91 -1.25 1.52 -21.24
N ARG A 92 -1.46 1.43 -22.57
CA ARG A 92 -2.67 1.96 -23.21
C ARG A 92 -3.93 1.17 -22.87
N LYS A 93 -3.81 -0.14 -22.66
CA LYS A 93 -4.92 -1.08 -22.46
C LYS A 93 -5.29 -1.35 -20.99
N THR A 94 -4.51 -0.83 -20.04
CA THR A 94 -4.68 -1.08 -18.61
C THR A 94 -4.66 0.23 -17.84
N GLU A 95 -5.26 0.25 -16.64
CA GLU A 95 -5.18 1.40 -15.74
C GLU A 95 -3.75 1.60 -15.22
N ASN A 96 -3.08 0.49 -14.90
CA ASN A 96 -1.68 0.44 -14.52
C ASN A 96 -1.07 -0.83 -15.13
N TRP A 97 -0.02 -0.67 -15.95
CA TRP A 97 0.57 -1.80 -16.69
C TRP A 97 1.32 -2.79 -15.80
N LEU A 98 1.74 -2.36 -14.61
CA LEU A 98 2.60 -3.11 -13.70
C LEU A 98 1.84 -3.76 -12.53
N SER A 99 0.68 -3.21 -12.13
CA SER A 99 -0.01 -3.59 -10.88
C SER A 99 -0.26 -5.09 -10.72
N GLU A 100 -0.84 -5.73 -11.73
CA GLU A 100 -1.12 -7.17 -11.73
C GLU A 100 0.17 -8.01 -11.67
N TRP A 101 1.17 -7.64 -12.46
CA TRP A 101 2.45 -8.36 -12.48
C TRP A 101 3.17 -8.22 -11.15
N TRP A 102 3.29 -7.01 -10.62
CA TRP A 102 3.92 -6.76 -9.34
C TRP A 102 3.26 -7.54 -8.21
N LEU A 103 1.93 -7.46 -8.09
CA LEU A 103 1.20 -8.20 -7.05
C LEU A 103 1.47 -9.71 -7.16
N LYS A 104 1.41 -10.23 -8.39
CA LYS A 104 1.59 -11.65 -8.66
C LYS A 104 3.01 -12.11 -8.33
N THR A 105 4.03 -11.44 -8.85
CA THR A 105 5.43 -11.89 -8.73
C THR A 105 6.01 -11.60 -7.35
N ALA A 106 5.74 -10.42 -6.78
CA ALA A 106 6.32 -10.02 -5.50
C ALA A 106 5.67 -10.71 -4.30
N TYR A 107 4.38 -11.06 -4.39
CA TYR A 107 3.64 -11.59 -3.22
C TYR A 107 2.95 -12.92 -3.49
N LEU A 108 2.08 -13.01 -4.49
CA LEU A 108 1.18 -14.18 -4.63
C LEU A 108 1.91 -15.45 -5.07
N GLN A 109 2.96 -15.30 -5.87
CA GLN A 109 3.84 -16.40 -6.28
C GLN A 109 5.01 -16.62 -5.32
N TYR A 110 5.25 -15.71 -4.38
CA TYR A 110 6.29 -15.87 -3.37
C TYR A 110 5.87 -16.96 -2.37
N ARG A 111 6.65 -18.05 -2.30
CA ARG A 111 6.30 -19.27 -1.54
C ARG A 111 7.02 -19.40 -0.20
N GLN A 112 7.93 -18.48 0.14
CA GLN A 112 8.45 -18.43 1.51
C GLN A 112 7.31 -18.05 2.47
N PRO A 113 7.38 -18.48 3.75
CA PRO A 113 6.40 -18.10 4.74
C PRO A 113 6.20 -16.59 4.80
N VAL A 114 4.97 -16.13 4.97
CA VAL A 114 4.72 -14.68 5.08
C VAL A 114 5.28 -14.11 6.40
N VAL A 115 5.36 -14.94 7.44
CA VAL A 115 5.97 -14.59 8.72
C VAL A 115 7.46 -14.32 8.49
N ILE A 116 7.95 -13.16 8.97
CA ILE A 116 9.32 -12.65 8.79
C ILE A 116 9.62 -12.19 7.36
N TYR A 117 9.36 -13.03 6.34
CA TYR A 117 9.86 -12.78 4.99
C TYR A 117 8.98 -11.85 4.14
N SER A 118 7.74 -11.58 4.54
CA SER A 118 6.82 -10.76 3.75
C SER A 118 5.97 -9.80 4.58
N SER A 119 5.42 -10.26 5.70
CA SER A 119 4.55 -9.48 6.59
C SER A 119 5.39 -8.60 7.53
N PRO A 120 5.38 -7.26 7.37
CA PRO A 120 6.13 -6.37 8.25
C PRO A 120 5.50 -6.30 9.64
N GLY A 121 6.32 -6.29 10.69
CA GLY A 121 5.89 -6.05 12.07
C GLY A 121 5.96 -4.57 12.44
N VAL A 122 5.00 -4.10 13.23
CA VAL A 122 5.00 -2.73 13.79
C VAL A 122 4.93 -2.81 15.31
N MET A 123 5.85 -2.13 15.99
CA MET A 123 5.82 -1.97 17.44
C MET A 123 5.28 -0.58 17.79
N LEU A 124 4.14 -0.55 18.48
CA LEU A 124 3.55 0.68 19.01
C LEU A 124 4.17 1.04 20.37
N PRO A 125 4.01 2.30 20.84
CA PRO A 125 4.44 2.68 22.19
C PRO A 125 3.89 1.74 23.25
N LYS A 126 4.69 1.46 24.29
CA LYS A 126 4.25 0.68 25.43
C LYS A 126 3.12 1.41 26.16
N GLN A 127 2.04 0.68 26.43
CA GLN A 127 0.88 1.19 27.17
C GLN A 127 1.07 0.99 28.68
N ASP A 128 0.29 1.73 29.48
CA ASP A 128 0.41 1.83 30.94
C ASP A 128 -0.61 0.98 31.72
N PHE A 129 -1.35 0.07 31.07
CA PHE A 129 -2.22 -0.85 31.78
C PHE A 129 -1.43 -1.78 32.71
N VAL A 130 -1.96 -2.00 33.91
CA VAL A 130 -1.31 -2.81 34.96
C VAL A 130 -2.03 -4.13 35.24
N ASP A 131 -3.22 -4.32 34.69
CA ASP A 131 -4.04 -5.51 34.87
C ASP A 131 -4.77 -5.91 33.56
N LEU A 132 -5.46 -7.05 33.61
CA LEU A 132 -6.24 -7.56 32.49
C LEU A 132 -7.37 -6.60 32.09
N GLN A 133 -7.99 -5.89 33.05
CA GLN A 133 -9.07 -4.97 32.74
C GLN A 133 -8.56 -3.80 31.89
N GLY A 134 -7.40 -3.24 32.23
CA GLY A 134 -6.73 -2.19 31.47
C GLY A 134 -6.33 -2.67 30.07
N GLN A 135 -5.80 -3.89 29.94
CA GLN A 135 -5.49 -4.48 28.64
C GLN A 135 -6.73 -4.60 27.74
N LEU A 136 -7.85 -5.10 28.29
CA LEU A 136 -9.11 -5.24 27.56
C LEU A 136 -9.74 -3.88 27.21
N ARG A 137 -9.64 -2.88 28.09
CA ARG A 137 -10.07 -1.50 27.81
C ARG A 137 -9.27 -0.90 26.67
N PHE A 138 -7.95 -1.09 26.66
CA PHE A 138 -7.10 -0.64 25.56
C PHE A 138 -7.48 -1.33 24.24
N ALA A 139 -7.64 -2.66 24.25
CA ALA A 139 -8.06 -3.40 23.07
C ALA A 139 -9.43 -2.92 22.53
N ALA A 140 -10.40 -2.66 23.41
CA ALA A 140 -11.70 -2.11 23.03
C ALA A 140 -11.57 -0.72 22.39
N LYS A 141 -10.73 0.17 22.94
CA LYS A 141 -10.45 1.49 22.35
C LYS A 141 -9.72 1.41 21.01
N LEU A 142 -8.82 0.45 20.84
CA LEU A 142 -8.18 0.20 19.55
C LEU A 142 -9.22 -0.23 18.49
N ILE A 143 -10.11 -1.16 18.85
CA ILE A 143 -11.20 -1.60 17.96
C ILE A 143 -12.11 -0.43 17.59
N GLU A 144 -12.52 0.39 18.57
CA GLU A 144 -13.32 1.60 18.34
C GLU A 144 -12.64 2.55 17.35
N GLY A 145 -11.35 2.83 17.53
CA GLY A 145 -10.59 3.71 16.63
C GLY A 145 -10.43 3.15 15.21
N VAL A 146 -10.23 1.84 15.06
CA VAL A 146 -10.19 1.19 13.73
C VAL A 146 -11.55 1.25 13.04
N LEU A 147 -12.65 1.11 13.78
CA LEU A 147 -14.01 1.25 13.24
C LEU A 147 -14.32 2.70 12.85
N ASP A 148 -13.87 3.69 13.61
CA ASP A 148 -13.97 5.11 13.24
C ASP A 148 -13.23 5.40 11.92
N PHE A 149 -12.01 4.84 11.78
CA PHE A 149 -11.30 4.89 10.50
C PHE A 149 -12.07 4.19 9.36
N LYS A 150 -12.67 3.03 9.63
CA LYS A 150 -13.49 2.30 8.66
C LYS A 150 -14.67 3.13 8.17
N VAL A 151 -15.29 3.96 9.02
CA VAL A 151 -16.37 4.88 8.60
C VAL A 151 -15.88 5.81 7.49
N MET A 152 -14.66 6.34 7.59
CA MET A 152 -14.10 7.18 6.53
C MET A 152 -13.86 6.42 5.22
N ILE A 153 -13.44 5.16 5.31
CA ILE A 153 -13.26 4.27 4.15
C ILE A 153 -14.61 3.96 3.50
N ASP A 154 -15.57 3.45 4.26
CA ASP A 154 -16.88 3.03 3.74
C ASP A 154 -17.64 4.19 3.10
N ASN A 155 -17.52 5.38 3.70
CA ASN A 155 -18.17 6.59 3.19
C ASN A 155 -17.33 7.32 2.14
N GLU A 156 -16.16 6.80 1.74
CA GLU A 156 -15.26 7.44 0.78
C GLU A 156 -14.94 8.91 1.14
N THR A 157 -14.74 9.18 2.44
CA THR A 157 -14.44 10.50 3.02
C THR A 157 -13.02 10.62 3.56
N LEU A 158 -12.20 9.57 3.42
CA LEU A 158 -10.79 9.61 3.80
C LEU A 158 -10.09 10.78 3.05
N PRO A 159 -9.40 11.70 3.76
CA PRO A 159 -8.71 12.82 3.13
C PRO A 159 -7.68 12.36 2.11
N VAL A 160 -7.61 13.08 0.98
CA VAL A 160 -6.60 12.85 -0.06
C VAL A 160 -5.22 13.22 0.48
N GLU A 161 -4.26 12.34 0.26
CA GLU A 161 -2.85 12.59 0.58
C GLU A 161 -2.10 13.22 -0.60
N TYR A 162 -1.04 13.96 -0.26
CA TYR A 162 -0.22 14.68 -1.23
C TYR A 162 1.27 14.46 -0.96
N LEU A 163 2.05 14.42 -2.03
CA LEU A 163 3.52 14.43 -1.97
C LEU A 163 4.06 15.47 -2.95
N GLY A 164 4.85 16.43 -2.45
CA GLY A 164 5.37 17.52 -3.29
C GLY A 164 4.27 18.30 -4.01
N GLY A 165 3.12 18.49 -3.36
CA GLY A 165 1.95 19.18 -3.93
C GLY A 165 1.12 18.35 -4.93
N LYS A 166 1.50 17.10 -5.21
CA LYS A 166 0.75 16.21 -6.12
C LYS A 166 -0.14 15.23 -5.36
N PRO A 167 -1.39 15.00 -5.81
CA PRO A 167 -2.29 14.04 -5.19
C PRO A 167 -1.78 12.60 -5.30
N LEU A 168 -2.03 11.78 -4.28
CA LEU A 168 -1.67 10.36 -4.24
C LEU A 168 -2.87 9.43 -4.51
N CYS A 169 -2.56 8.23 -4.97
CA CYS A 169 -3.54 7.16 -5.16
C CYS A 169 -4.05 6.64 -3.81
N MET A 170 -5.36 6.79 -3.57
CA MET A 170 -5.99 6.32 -2.33
C MET A 170 -6.35 4.82 -2.33
N ASN A 171 -6.10 4.06 -3.41
CA ASN A 171 -6.60 2.68 -3.55
C ASN A 171 -6.12 1.72 -2.45
N GLN A 172 -4.90 1.89 -1.95
CA GLN A 172 -4.33 0.98 -0.95
C GLN A 172 -5.17 0.90 0.33
N TYR A 173 -5.71 2.04 0.80
CA TYR A 173 -6.56 2.10 1.99
C TYR A 173 -7.80 1.19 1.90
N TYR A 174 -8.36 1.04 0.70
CA TYR A 174 -9.55 0.24 0.43
C TYR A 174 -9.27 -1.26 0.29
N GLN A 175 -7.98 -1.68 0.38
CA GLN A 175 -7.58 -3.08 0.31
C GLN A 175 -7.21 -3.68 1.68
N ILE A 176 -7.10 -2.86 2.73
CA ILE A 176 -6.61 -3.29 4.05
C ILE A 176 -7.70 -4.00 4.86
N LEU A 177 -8.85 -3.36 5.05
CA LEU A 177 -9.91 -3.88 5.90
C LEU A 177 -10.79 -4.90 5.17
N SER A 178 -11.29 -5.89 5.92
CA SER A 178 -12.15 -6.96 5.40
C SER A 178 -11.53 -7.73 4.22
N SER A 179 -10.20 -7.86 4.20
CA SER A 179 -9.47 -8.65 3.21
C SER A 179 -8.64 -9.74 3.86
N CYS A 180 -8.35 -10.79 3.10
CA CYS A 180 -7.51 -11.89 3.55
C CYS A 180 -6.79 -12.55 2.37
N ARG A 181 -5.53 -12.97 2.59
CA ARG A 181 -4.77 -13.79 1.64
C ARG A 181 -5.21 -15.25 1.77
N VAL A 182 -5.50 -15.88 0.64
CA VAL A 182 -5.98 -17.27 0.56
C VAL A 182 -4.89 -18.13 -0.08
N PRO A 183 -4.40 -19.18 0.61
CA PRO A 183 -3.41 -20.10 0.07
C PRO A 183 -3.92 -20.78 -1.20
N GLY A 184 -3.04 -20.93 -2.20
CA GLY A 184 -3.31 -21.75 -3.38
C GLY A 184 -2.14 -22.67 -3.73
N PRO A 185 -2.40 -23.76 -4.48
CA PRO A 185 -1.38 -24.78 -4.77
C PRO A 185 -0.23 -24.26 -5.64
N LYS A 186 -0.49 -23.32 -6.54
CA LYS A 186 0.53 -22.71 -7.42
C LYS A 186 0.88 -21.27 -7.03
N GLN A 187 -0.13 -20.51 -6.65
CA GLN A 187 -0.01 -19.13 -6.20
C GLN A 187 -1.18 -18.86 -5.25
N ASP A 188 -1.01 -17.88 -4.38
CA ASP A 188 -2.08 -17.44 -3.50
C ASP A 188 -3.01 -16.46 -4.22
N THR A 189 -4.10 -16.10 -3.55
CA THR A 189 -5.01 -15.03 -3.97
C THR A 189 -5.30 -14.10 -2.80
N VAL A 190 -5.93 -12.96 -3.05
CA VAL A 190 -6.44 -12.07 -2.01
C VAL A 190 -7.93 -11.88 -2.24
N SER A 191 -8.71 -12.12 -1.19
CA SER A 191 -10.15 -11.85 -1.18
C SER A 191 -10.41 -10.56 -0.41
N ASN A 192 -11.24 -9.68 -0.95
CA ASN A 192 -11.69 -8.45 -0.29
C ASN A 192 -13.21 -8.42 -0.26
N PHE A 193 -13.79 -8.36 0.94
CA PHE A 193 -15.23 -8.47 1.18
C PHE A 193 -15.91 -7.12 1.46
N SER A 194 -15.14 -6.03 1.51
CA SER A 194 -15.62 -4.69 1.90
C SER A 194 -16.74 -4.14 1.02
N LYS A 195 -16.70 -4.42 -0.29
CA LYS A 195 -17.69 -3.96 -1.29
C LYS A 195 -18.63 -5.08 -1.78
N THR A 196 -18.80 -6.15 -1.00
CA THR A 196 -19.75 -7.23 -1.32
C THR A 196 -21.20 -6.82 -1.00
N LYS A 197 -22.19 -7.62 -1.43
CA LYS A 197 -23.63 -7.34 -1.19
C LYS A 197 -23.97 -7.19 0.30
N LYS A 198 -23.28 -7.93 1.17
CA LYS A 198 -23.41 -7.89 2.63
C LYS A 198 -22.01 -7.84 3.23
N PRO A 199 -21.41 -6.65 3.37
CA PRO A 199 -20.08 -6.51 3.94
C PRO A 199 -20.02 -7.09 5.36
N PRO A 200 -18.87 -7.65 5.79
CA PRO A 200 -18.71 -8.17 7.15
C PRO A 200 -18.92 -7.09 8.21
N THR A 201 -19.67 -7.42 9.26
CA THR A 201 -19.94 -6.56 10.43
C THR A 201 -19.35 -7.11 11.73
N HIS A 202 -18.42 -8.06 11.63
CA HIS A 202 -17.73 -8.67 12.76
C HIS A 202 -16.21 -8.53 12.60
N ILE A 203 -15.52 -8.68 13.73
CA ILE A 203 -14.07 -8.92 13.79
C ILE A 203 -13.83 -10.34 14.32
N THR A 204 -12.60 -10.82 14.23
CA THR A 204 -12.18 -12.03 14.94
C THR A 204 -11.26 -11.66 16.10
N VAL A 205 -11.48 -12.28 17.25
CA VAL A 205 -10.61 -12.13 18.42
C VAL A 205 -9.96 -13.48 18.70
N VAL A 206 -8.63 -13.49 18.80
CA VAL A 206 -7.88 -14.70 19.15
C VAL A 206 -7.33 -14.58 20.58
N HIS A 207 -7.65 -15.57 21.41
CA HIS A 207 -7.14 -15.68 22.78
C HIS A 207 -6.80 -17.14 23.06
N ASN A 208 -5.58 -17.42 23.55
CA ASN A 208 -5.10 -18.78 23.81
C ASN A 208 -5.34 -19.75 22.63
N TYR A 209 -5.01 -19.29 21.41
CA TYR A 209 -5.19 -20.04 20.15
C TYR A 209 -6.65 -20.36 19.77
N GLN A 210 -7.62 -19.76 20.44
CA GLN A 210 -9.04 -19.91 20.15
C GLN A 210 -9.57 -18.65 19.46
N THR A 211 -10.26 -18.81 18.33
CA THR A 211 -10.90 -17.70 17.60
C THR A 211 -12.35 -17.57 18.05
N ARG A 212 -12.79 -16.35 18.35
CA ARG A 212 -14.18 -15.98 18.61
C ARG A 212 -14.63 -14.85 17.70
#